data_AF-A0A0F9HE72-F1
#
_entry.id   AF-A0A0F9HE72-F1
#
_cell.length_a   1.000
_cell.length_b   1.000
_cell.length_c   1.000
_cell.angle_alpha   90.00
_cell.angle_beta   90.00
_cell.angle_gamma   90.00
#
_symmetry.space_group_name_H-M   'P 1'
#
loop_
_entity.id
_entity.type
_entity.pdbx_description
1 polymer ?
#
loop_
_entity_poly.entity_id
_entity_poly.type
_entity_poly.pdbx_seq_one_letter_code
_entity_poly.pdbx_strand_id
1 'polypeptide(L)'
;MYATLTSWGMHRMGSGNTKLVDFTSLRSSFSQQAQQIRQLESLHIYDIEARNAGEVTQLLWDIISQLRVGIGDTKIVAGSKALHHLLPNLVPPIDRQYTLRFFYNHTTLNQGDKRAFFEIYPQFHRIATTCRNVIEPRLGSGLNTSPTKVVDNAIIGYCLKHLKV
;
A
#
# COMPACT_ATOMS: atom_id res chain seq x y z
N MET A 1 -2.90 13.45 -5.60
CA MET A 1 -2.81 12.66 -4.35
C MET A 1 -3.94 13.00 -3.36
N TYR A 2 -4.00 14.18 -2.73
CA TYR A 2 -5.02 14.46 -1.68
C TYR A 2 -6.47 14.22 -2.16
N ALA A 3 -6.86 14.81 -3.30
CA ALA A 3 -8.17 14.56 -3.91
C ALA A 3 -8.39 13.09 -4.31
N THR A 4 -7.32 12.41 -4.74
CA THR A 4 -7.35 10.98 -5.10
C THR A 4 -7.61 10.10 -3.89
N LEU A 5 -6.96 10.38 -2.75
CA LEU A 5 -7.20 9.67 -1.49
C LEU A 5 -8.66 9.85 -1.03
N THR A 6 -9.23 11.05 -1.17
CA THR A 6 -10.66 11.29 -0.95
C THR A 6 -11.51 10.37 -1.84
N SER A 7 -11.23 10.30 -3.14
CA SER A 7 -11.95 9.42 -4.08
C SER A 7 -11.79 7.93 -3.78
N TRP A 8 -10.67 7.53 -3.15
CA TRP A 8 -10.40 6.15 -2.71
C TRP A 8 -11.06 5.80 -1.36
N GLY A 9 -12.03 6.61 -0.93
CA GLY A 9 -12.83 6.37 0.26
C GLY A 9 -12.14 6.72 1.58
N MET A 10 -11.00 7.43 1.54
CA MET A 10 -10.29 7.88 2.75
C MET A 10 -10.97 9.07 3.45
N HIS A 11 -12.08 9.55 2.91
CA HIS A 11 -12.90 10.59 3.48
C HIS A 11 -14.38 10.21 3.31
N ARG A 12 -14.95 9.51 4.30
CA ARG A 12 -16.39 9.22 4.35
C ARG A 12 -17.08 10.20 5.30
N MET A 13 -18.15 10.84 4.85
CA MET A 13 -19.03 11.64 5.72
C MET A 13 -19.91 10.68 6.53
N GLY A 14 -19.79 10.70 7.87
CA GLY A 14 -20.57 9.83 8.77
C GLY A 14 -19.87 9.59 10.13
N SER A 15 -20.43 8.72 10.97
CA SER A 15 -19.92 8.38 12.31
C SER A 15 -18.60 7.58 12.33
N GLY A 16 -17.99 7.34 11.18
CA GLY A 16 -16.74 6.58 11.07
C GLY A 16 -15.50 7.48 11.11
N ASN A 17 -14.46 7.03 11.82
CA ASN A 17 -13.16 7.73 11.94
C ASN A 17 -12.30 7.74 10.66
N THR A 18 -12.86 7.44 9.48
CA THR A 18 -12.11 7.46 8.21
C THR A 18 -12.21 8.85 7.58
N LYS A 19 -11.37 9.75 8.11
CA LYS A 19 -11.23 11.13 7.65
C LYS A 19 -9.76 11.43 7.39
N LEU A 20 -9.47 12.00 6.22
CA LEU A 20 -8.16 12.61 5.96
C LEU A 20 -7.87 13.73 6.99
N VAL A 21 -6.60 13.86 7.37
CA VAL A 21 -6.14 15.06 8.08
C VAL A 21 -6.19 16.27 7.14
N ASP A 22 -6.05 17.48 7.68
CA ASP A 22 -5.98 18.68 6.84
C ASP A 22 -4.77 18.64 5.90
N PHE A 23 -4.89 19.35 4.78
CA PHE A 23 -3.86 19.35 3.73
C PHE A 23 -2.49 19.80 4.24
N THR A 24 -2.44 20.76 5.17
CA THR A 24 -1.18 21.29 5.71
C THR A 24 -0.46 20.23 6.55
N SER A 25 -1.18 19.54 7.43
CA SER A 25 -0.66 18.42 8.21
C SER A 25 -0.16 17.28 7.32
N LEU A 26 -0.94 16.92 6.30
CA LEU A 26 -0.55 15.89 5.33
C LEU A 26 0.73 16.29 4.61
N ARG A 27 0.74 17.49 3.99
CA ARG A 27 1.91 18.02 3.26
C ARG A 27 3.15 18.06 4.15
N SER A 28 3.03 18.55 5.37
CA SER A 28 4.15 18.64 6.32
C SER A 28 4.75 17.26 6.62
N SER A 29 3.90 16.25 6.87
CA SER A 29 4.39 14.89 7.14
C SER A 29 5.13 14.28 5.93
N PHE A 30 4.67 14.53 4.71
CA PHE A 30 5.40 14.10 3.50
C PHE A 30 6.72 14.85 3.32
N SER A 31 6.73 16.17 3.54
CA SER A 31 7.96 16.97 3.46
C SER A 31 9.04 16.47 4.43
N GLN A 32 8.64 16.07 5.65
CA GLN A 32 9.55 15.52 6.66
C GLN A 32 10.16 14.17 6.25
N GLN A 33 9.44 13.38 5.44
CA GLN A 33 9.91 12.07 4.96
C GLN A 33 10.52 12.13 3.55
N ALA A 34 10.60 13.32 2.94
CA ALA A 34 10.91 13.47 1.52
C ALA A 34 12.28 12.90 1.12
N GLN A 35 13.29 13.01 2.00
CA GLN A 35 14.61 12.44 1.72
C GLN A 35 14.57 10.92 1.66
N GLN A 36 13.90 10.26 2.61
CA GLN A 36 13.76 8.81 2.64
C GLN A 36 12.93 8.31 1.46
N ILE A 37 11.85 9.02 1.12
CA ILE A 37 11.04 8.68 -0.06
C ILE A 37 11.88 8.73 -1.34
N ARG A 38 12.67 9.79 -1.55
CA ARG A 38 13.54 9.92 -2.74
C ARG A 38 14.55 8.79 -2.87
N GLN A 39 15.10 8.29 -1.76
CA GLN A 39 16.03 7.18 -1.77
C GLN A 39 15.40 5.88 -2.32
N LEU A 40 14.08 5.75 -2.21
CA LEU A 40 13.33 4.57 -2.62
C LEU A 40 12.71 4.69 -4.03
N GLU A 41 12.74 5.87 -4.66
CA GLU A 41 12.09 6.12 -5.96
C GLU A 41 12.64 5.24 -7.10
N SER A 42 13.93 4.90 -7.04
CA SER A 42 14.57 4.03 -8.04
C SER A 42 14.29 2.54 -7.85
N LEU A 43 13.69 2.15 -6.72
CA LEU A 43 13.44 0.74 -6.41
C LEU A 43 12.14 0.25 -7.05
N HIS A 44 12.20 -1.00 -7.53
CA HIS A 44 11.08 -1.71 -8.11
C HIS A 44 10.84 -2.99 -7.31
N ILE A 45 9.56 -3.31 -7.05
CA ILE A 45 9.19 -4.40 -6.14
C ILE A 45 9.78 -5.77 -6.55
N TYR A 46 9.94 -6.06 -7.85
CA TYR A 46 10.49 -7.34 -8.32
C TYR A 46 12.01 -7.29 -8.58
N ASP A 47 12.66 -6.13 -8.47
CA ASP A 47 14.12 -5.99 -8.64
C ASP A 47 14.84 -6.02 -7.28
N ILE A 48 14.08 -6.00 -6.18
CA ILE A 48 14.62 -6.21 -4.83
C ILE A 48 15.00 -7.69 -4.68
N GLU A 49 16.26 -7.95 -4.35
CA GLU A 49 16.70 -9.30 -3.99
C GLU A 49 16.00 -9.77 -2.71
N ALA A 50 15.65 -11.07 -2.65
CA ALA A 50 14.93 -11.63 -1.51
C ALA A 50 15.61 -11.37 -0.15
N ARG A 51 16.95 -11.34 -0.11
CA ARG A 51 17.72 -11.03 1.10
C ARG A 51 17.55 -9.60 1.61
N ASN A 52 17.22 -8.65 0.72
CA ASN A 52 17.05 -7.23 1.05
C ASN A 52 15.58 -6.87 1.33
N ALA A 53 14.63 -7.79 1.08
CA ALA A 53 13.19 -7.52 1.25
C ALA A 53 12.84 -7.09 2.68
N GLY A 54 13.51 -7.65 3.70
CA GLY A 54 13.30 -7.26 5.10
C GLY A 54 13.73 -5.82 5.41
N GLU A 55 14.86 -5.38 4.87
CA GLU A 55 15.35 -4.01 5.03
C GLU A 55 14.41 -3.01 4.35
N VAL A 56 14.00 -3.28 3.11
CA VAL A 56 13.05 -2.44 2.39
C VAL A 56 11.70 -2.37 3.12
N THR A 57 11.23 -3.50 3.67
CA THR A 57 10.01 -3.53 4.49
C THR A 57 10.13 -2.59 5.69
N GLN A 58 11.27 -2.61 6.39
CA GLN A 58 11.51 -1.75 7.55
C GLN A 58 11.54 -0.26 7.13
N LEU A 59 12.27 0.10 6.07
CA LEU A 59 12.32 1.48 5.55
C LEU A 59 10.95 2.02 5.15
N LEU A 60 10.15 1.20 4.45
CA LEU A 60 8.79 1.56 4.06
C LEU A 60 7.88 1.74 5.26
N TRP A 61 7.99 0.85 6.25
CA TRP A 61 7.21 0.97 7.48
C TRP A 61 7.56 2.22 8.27
N ASP A 62 8.85 2.58 8.37
CA ASP A 62 9.28 3.78 9.06
C ASP A 62 8.63 5.02 8.45
N ILE A 63 8.63 5.14 7.11
CA ILE A 63 7.91 6.22 6.42
C ILE A 63 6.41 6.16 6.74
N ILE A 64 5.75 5.02 6.50
CA ILE A 64 4.30 4.85 6.70
C ILE A 64 3.87 5.23 8.13
N SER A 65 4.66 4.85 9.13
CA SER A 65 4.36 5.10 10.54
C SER A 65 4.43 6.59 10.92
N GLN A 66 5.22 7.38 10.19
CA GLN A 66 5.37 8.82 10.40
C GLN A 66 4.40 9.67 9.57
N LEU A 67 3.83 9.11 8.49
CA LEU A 67 2.88 9.82 7.64
C LEU A 67 1.57 10.15 8.38
N ARG A 68 1.15 11.40 8.28
CA ARG A 68 -0.14 11.87 8.80
C ARG A 68 -1.13 11.95 7.63
N VAL A 69 -1.78 10.82 7.33
CA VAL A 69 -2.76 10.74 6.22
C VAL A 69 -4.20 10.78 6.71
N GLY A 70 -4.53 9.98 7.73
CA GLY A 70 -5.86 9.94 8.33
C GLY A 70 -5.82 10.24 9.83
N ILE A 71 -6.98 10.62 10.38
CA ILE A 71 -7.15 10.92 11.81
C ILE A 71 -7.05 9.68 12.71
N GLY A 72 -7.21 8.48 12.15
CA GLY A 72 -7.16 7.23 12.91
C GLY A 72 -5.74 6.77 13.25
N ASP A 73 -5.66 5.89 14.25
CA ASP A 73 -4.40 5.28 14.70
C ASP A 73 -3.87 4.25 13.71
N THR A 74 -4.75 3.58 12.95
CA THR A 74 -4.33 2.70 11.85
C THR A 74 -3.68 3.53 10.74
N LYS A 75 -2.38 3.32 10.54
CA LYS A 75 -1.55 3.95 9.50
C LYS A 75 -1.39 3.08 8.25
N ILE A 76 -1.38 1.75 8.36
CA ILE A 76 -1.00 0.87 7.23
C ILE A 76 -1.85 1.11 5.97
N VAL A 77 -3.18 1.19 6.09
CA VAL A 77 -4.09 1.36 4.94
C VAL A 77 -3.98 2.74 4.32
N ALA A 78 -3.97 3.79 5.15
CA ALA A 78 -3.93 5.17 4.68
C ALA A 78 -2.54 5.50 4.10
N GLY A 79 -1.50 5.11 4.83
CA GLY A 79 -0.10 5.34 4.52
C GLY A 79 0.34 4.58 3.28
N SER A 80 -0.02 3.30 3.13
CA SER A 80 0.33 2.53 1.93
C SER A 80 -0.31 3.11 0.66
N LYS A 81 -1.60 3.50 0.72
CA LYS A 81 -2.31 4.13 -0.40
C LYS A 81 -1.70 5.48 -0.77
N ALA A 82 -1.35 6.29 0.23
CA ALA A 82 -0.74 7.58 -0.01
C ALA A 82 0.69 7.42 -0.57
N LEU A 83 1.48 6.50 -0.01
CA LEU A 83 2.84 6.24 -0.46
C LEU A 83 2.88 5.55 -1.83
N HIS A 84 1.88 4.73 -2.19
CA HIS A 84 1.72 4.16 -3.54
C HIS A 84 1.63 5.25 -4.62
N HIS A 85 1.05 6.41 -4.33
CA HIS A 85 1.03 7.51 -5.30
C HIS A 85 2.40 8.12 -5.59
N LEU A 86 3.37 7.97 -4.68
CA LEU A 86 4.74 8.45 -4.85
C LEU A 86 5.69 7.34 -5.32
N LEU A 87 5.48 6.12 -4.84
CA LEU A 87 6.32 4.95 -5.08
C LEU A 87 5.51 3.79 -5.69
N PRO A 88 4.82 3.99 -6.83
CA PRO A 88 3.88 3.01 -7.37
C PRO A 88 4.54 1.71 -7.79
N ASN A 89 5.84 1.73 -8.13
CA ASN A 89 6.59 0.53 -8.50
C ASN A 89 7.05 -0.30 -7.29
N LEU A 90 6.94 0.26 -6.08
CA LEU A 90 7.51 -0.32 -4.87
C LEU A 90 6.46 -0.65 -3.81
N VAL A 91 5.48 0.22 -3.60
CA VAL A 91 4.51 0.13 -2.49
C VAL A 91 3.13 -0.23 -3.02
N PRO A 92 2.54 -1.38 -2.60
CA PRO A 92 1.17 -1.72 -2.97
C PRO A 92 0.13 -0.89 -2.20
N PRO A 93 -1.04 -0.58 -2.80
CA PRO A 93 -2.10 0.18 -2.15
C PRO A 93 -2.95 -0.71 -1.21
N ILE A 94 -2.40 -1.12 -0.07
CA ILE A 94 -3.05 -2.01 0.91
C ILE A 94 -4.42 -1.46 1.35
N ASP A 95 -5.44 -2.31 1.31
CA ASP A 95 -6.81 -1.99 1.71
C ASP A 95 -7.43 -3.04 2.66
N ARG A 96 -8.50 -2.65 3.37
CA ARG A 96 -9.16 -3.56 4.33
C ARG A 96 -10.04 -4.62 3.68
N GLN A 97 -10.65 -4.34 2.52
CA GLN A 97 -11.67 -5.20 1.92
C GLN A 97 -11.05 -6.38 1.20
N TYR A 98 -10.01 -6.15 0.40
CA TYR A 98 -9.40 -7.16 -0.45
C TYR A 98 -8.04 -7.58 0.07
N THR A 99 -7.13 -6.65 0.35
CA THR A 99 -5.76 -7.01 0.77
C THR A 99 -5.76 -7.76 2.11
N LEU A 100 -6.36 -7.19 3.16
CA LEU A 100 -6.40 -7.86 4.47
C LEU A 100 -7.17 -9.18 4.42
N ARG A 101 -8.26 -9.23 3.66
CA ARG A 101 -9.05 -10.45 3.52
C ARG A 101 -8.30 -11.54 2.75
N PHE A 102 -7.48 -11.19 1.77
CA PHE A 102 -6.63 -12.15 1.07
C PHE A 102 -5.61 -12.79 2.01
N PHE A 103 -4.93 -11.99 2.85
CA PHE A 103 -3.88 -12.49 3.74
C PHE A 103 -4.39 -13.13 5.04
N TYR A 104 -5.54 -12.69 5.56
CA TYR A 104 -6.02 -13.09 6.88
C TYR A 104 -7.45 -13.64 6.92
N ASN A 105 -8.17 -13.62 5.80
CA ASN A 105 -9.60 -13.95 5.73
C ASN A 105 -10.50 -13.09 6.65
N HIS A 106 -10.01 -11.93 7.09
CA HIS A 106 -10.74 -10.93 7.86
C HIS A 106 -10.26 -9.51 7.52
N THR A 107 -10.97 -8.48 8.00
CA THR A 107 -10.71 -7.07 7.64
C THR A 107 -10.18 -6.23 8.81
N THR A 108 -9.94 -6.85 9.96
CA THR A 108 -9.39 -6.24 11.18
C THR A 108 -7.87 -6.43 11.28
N LEU A 109 -7.22 -5.56 12.05
CA LEU A 109 -5.76 -5.56 12.29
C LEU A 109 -5.46 -5.79 13.78
N ASN A 110 -5.92 -6.93 14.31
CA ASN A 110 -5.80 -7.25 15.74
C ASN A 110 -4.34 -7.38 16.19
N GLN A 111 -3.45 -7.77 15.26
CA GLN A 111 -2.02 -7.92 15.50
C GLN A 111 -1.23 -6.59 15.45
N GLY A 112 -1.90 -5.49 15.08
CA GLY A 112 -1.30 -4.17 14.90
C GLY A 112 -0.65 -3.97 13.53
N ASP A 113 -0.58 -2.71 13.11
CA ASP A 113 -0.20 -2.30 11.77
C ASP A 113 1.22 -2.71 11.36
N LYS A 114 2.21 -2.54 12.26
CA LYS A 114 3.62 -2.88 11.96
C LYS A 114 3.73 -4.36 11.63
N ARG A 115 3.20 -5.22 12.51
CA ARG A 115 3.23 -6.66 12.30
C ARG A 115 2.51 -7.07 11.02
N ALA A 116 1.33 -6.50 10.78
CA ALA A 116 0.60 -6.76 9.55
C ALA A 116 1.38 -6.35 8.29
N PHE A 117 2.04 -5.19 8.31
CA PHE A 117 2.85 -4.75 7.16
C PHE A 117 4.05 -5.67 6.92
N PHE A 118 4.71 -6.11 8.00
CA PHE A 118 5.84 -7.04 7.96
C PHE A 118 5.44 -8.45 7.48
N GLU A 119 4.18 -8.83 7.64
CA GLU A 119 3.63 -10.08 7.09
C GLU A 119 3.21 -9.91 5.62
N ILE A 120 2.55 -8.79 5.27
CA ILE A 120 1.96 -8.56 3.94
C ILE A 120 3.02 -8.20 2.88
N TYR A 121 3.90 -7.24 3.16
CA TYR A 121 4.80 -6.70 2.15
C TYR A 121 5.75 -7.75 1.55
N PRO A 122 6.40 -8.63 2.35
CA PRO A 122 7.25 -9.69 1.79
C PRO A 122 6.47 -10.67 0.89
N GLN A 123 5.19 -10.90 1.14
CA GLN A 123 4.38 -11.75 0.28
C GLN A 123 4.01 -11.05 -1.03
N PHE A 124 3.72 -9.75 -0.99
CA PHE A 124 3.58 -8.94 -2.22
C PHE A 124 4.85 -8.97 -3.06
N HIS A 125 6.01 -8.79 -2.42
CA HIS A 125 7.33 -8.90 -3.07
C HIS A 125 7.51 -10.27 -3.72
N ARG A 126 7.21 -11.34 -2.99
CA ARG A 126 7.30 -12.72 -3.51
C ARG A 126 6.37 -12.95 -4.70
N ILE A 127 5.12 -12.51 -4.63
CA ILE A 127 4.16 -12.61 -5.76
C ILE A 127 4.69 -11.82 -6.96
N ALA A 128 5.12 -10.57 -6.75
CA ALA A 128 5.60 -9.72 -7.83
C ALA A 128 6.84 -10.31 -8.52
N THR A 129 7.78 -10.83 -7.74
CA THR A 129 9.01 -11.45 -8.26
C THR A 129 8.71 -12.76 -9.00
N THR A 130 7.90 -13.64 -8.41
CA THR A 130 7.55 -14.95 -9.02
C THR A 130 6.74 -14.78 -10.30
N CYS A 131 5.87 -13.76 -10.35
CA CYS A 131 4.96 -13.53 -11.46
C CYS A 131 5.45 -12.42 -12.42
N ARG A 132 6.74 -12.05 -12.40
CA ARG A 132 7.29 -10.94 -13.21
C ARG A 132 6.88 -11.04 -14.69
N ASN A 133 7.06 -12.21 -15.31
CA ASN A 133 6.74 -12.47 -16.72
C ASN A 133 5.23 -12.36 -17.03
N VAL A 134 4.37 -12.46 -16.01
CA VAL A 134 2.91 -12.30 -16.13
C VAL A 134 2.50 -10.84 -15.90
N ILE A 135 3.25 -10.12 -15.05
CA ILE A 135 2.99 -8.73 -14.67
C ILE A 135 3.41 -7.76 -15.78
N GLU A 136 4.64 -7.89 -16.29
CA GLU A 136 5.19 -6.92 -17.26
C GLU A 136 4.30 -6.72 -18.50
N PRO A 137 3.75 -7.76 -19.15
CA PRO A 137 2.87 -7.59 -20.32
C PRO A 137 1.53 -6.93 -20.01
N ARG A 138 1.14 -6.80 -18.73
CA ARG A 138 -0.14 -6.23 -18.30
C ARG A 138 -0.05 -4.74 -17.93
N LEU A 139 1.16 -4.19 -17.85
CA LEU A 139 1.38 -2.80 -17.46
C LEU A 139 0.83 -1.83 -18.51
N GLY A 140 0.34 -0.68 -18.03
CA GLY A 140 -0.14 0.42 -18.89
C GLY A 140 -1.56 0.26 -19.44
N SER A 141 -2.27 -0.83 -19.12
CA SER A 141 -3.65 -1.06 -19.55
C SER A 141 -4.65 -0.92 -18.40
N GLY A 142 -5.66 -0.07 -18.58
CA GLY A 142 -6.73 0.15 -17.61
C GLY A 142 -6.19 0.54 -16.22
N LEU A 143 -6.51 -0.26 -15.20
CA LEU A 143 -6.07 -0.04 -13.82
C LEU A 143 -4.69 -0.62 -13.50
N ASN A 144 -3.95 -1.17 -14.48
CA ASN A 144 -2.61 -1.74 -14.29
C ASN A 144 -1.51 -0.67 -14.43
N THR A 145 -1.53 0.32 -13.55
CA THR A 145 -0.65 1.50 -13.66
C THR A 145 0.78 1.25 -13.16
N SER A 146 1.01 0.17 -12.41
CA SER A 146 2.34 -0.20 -11.89
C SER A 146 2.39 -1.69 -11.52
N PRO A 147 3.59 -2.27 -11.33
CA PRO A 147 3.72 -3.68 -10.91
C PRO A 147 2.94 -4.01 -9.63
N THR A 148 3.01 -3.12 -8.63
CA THR A 148 2.28 -3.34 -7.37
C THR A 148 0.77 -3.26 -7.57
N LYS A 149 0.29 -2.41 -8.48
CA LYS A 149 -1.14 -2.29 -8.81
C LYS A 149 -1.64 -3.49 -9.60
N VAL A 150 -0.81 -4.11 -10.44
CA VAL A 150 -1.16 -5.38 -11.11
C VAL A 150 -1.38 -6.49 -10.09
N VAL A 151 -0.49 -6.62 -9.10
CA VAL A 151 -0.65 -7.59 -8.02
C VAL A 151 -1.90 -7.31 -7.19
N ASP A 152 -2.14 -6.04 -6.83
CA ASP A 152 -3.37 -5.62 -6.15
C ASP A 152 -4.64 -5.98 -6.94
N ASN A 153 -4.69 -5.67 -8.24
CA ASN A 153 -5.82 -6.06 -9.11
C ASN A 153 -6.02 -7.58 -9.16
N ALA A 154 -4.94 -8.36 -9.18
CA ALA A 154 -5.01 -9.82 -9.15
C ALA A 154 -5.58 -10.33 -7.81
N ILE A 155 -5.18 -9.72 -6.68
CA ILE A 155 -5.74 -10.02 -5.36
C ILE A 155 -7.23 -9.70 -5.30
N ILE A 156 -7.65 -8.54 -5.81
CA ILE A 156 -9.07 -8.17 -5.91
C ILE A 156 -9.83 -9.23 -6.73
N GLY A 157 -9.34 -9.58 -7.92
CA GLY A 157 -9.96 -10.59 -8.77
C GLY A 157 -10.05 -11.97 -8.11
N TYR A 158 -9.03 -12.37 -7.36
CA TYR A 158 -9.03 -13.60 -6.57
C TYR A 158 -10.12 -13.55 -5.49
N CYS A 159 -10.19 -12.47 -4.71
CA CYS A 159 -11.18 -12.30 -3.66
C CYS A 159 -12.62 -12.34 -4.20
N LEU A 160 -12.90 -11.63 -5.30
CA LEU A 160 -14.21 -11.65 -5.95
C LEU A 160 -14.61 -13.07 -6.41
N LYS A 161 -13.65 -13.81 -7.00
CA LYS A 161 -13.91 -15.14 -7.56
C LYS A 161 -13.99 -16.24 -6.50
N HIS A 162 -13.15 -16.20 -5.47
CA HIS A 162 -12.94 -17.31 -4.54
C HIS A 162 -13.42 -17.03 -3.12
N LEU A 163 -13.43 -15.77 -2.67
CA LEU A 163 -13.85 -15.39 -1.31
C LEU A 163 -15.27 -14.78 -1.26
N LYS A 164 -15.89 -14.55 -2.43
CA LYS A 164 -17.27 -14.04 -2.58
C LYS A 164 -17.55 -12.77 -1.76
N VAL A 165 -16.62 -11.81 -1.83
CA VAL A 165 -16.73 -10.46 -1.24
C VAL A 165 -17.09 -9.39 -2.25
#